data_AF-G9ZJF8-F1
#
_entry.id   AF-G9ZJF8-F1
#
_cell.length_a   1.000
_cell.length_b   1.000
_cell.length_c   1.000
_cell.angle_alpha   90.00
_cell.angle_beta   90.00
_cell.angle_gamma   90.00
#
_symmetry.space_group_name_H-M   'P 1'
#
loop_
_entity.id
_entity.type
_entity.pdbx_description
1 polymer ?
#
loop_
_entity_poly.entity_id
_entity_poly.type
_entity_poly.pdbx_seq_one_letter_code
_entity_poly.pdbx_strand_id
1 'polypeptide(L)'
;CTFETAWTHPGPIIEAMSRQHPQLILEVNYADEDLGNNAGRYTIKNGKWFDAGWVLDGSREAYEIAFSLWGGEEEYRWDGAQHRYVYIDHDGD
;
A
#
# COMPACT_ATOMS: atom_id res chain seq x y z
N CYS A 1 3.79 -14.09 -0.93
CA CYS A 1 2.44 -14.49 -1.40
C CYS A 1 1.59 -13.24 -1.46
N THR A 2 0.57 -13.20 -2.32
CA THR A 2 -0.36 -12.07 -2.45
C THR A 2 -1.77 -12.62 -2.60
N PHE A 3 -2.76 -11.83 -2.20
CA PHE A 3 -4.19 -12.11 -2.35
C PHE A 3 -4.94 -10.78 -2.35
N GLU A 4 -6.17 -10.81 -2.87
CA GLU A 4 -7.02 -9.62 -2.99
C GLU A 4 -8.16 -9.68 -1.96
N THR A 5 -8.62 -8.50 -1.54
CA THR A 5 -9.77 -8.32 -0.65
C THR A 5 -10.70 -7.26 -1.22
N ALA A 6 -11.97 -7.33 -0.87
CA ALA A 6 -12.92 -6.32 -1.31
C ALA A 6 -12.76 -5.02 -0.50
N TRP A 7 -12.62 -3.89 -1.20
CA TRP A 7 -12.77 -2.49 -0.74
C TRP A 7 -11.86 -1.97 0.37
N THR A 8 -11.31 -2.82 1.25
CA THR A 8 -10.51 -2.37 2.40
C THR A 8 -9.50 -3.43 2.85
N HIS A 9 -8.38 -2.96 3.38
CA HIS A 9 -7.36 -3.80 4.00
C HIS A 9 -7.89 -4.57 5.24
N PRO A 10 -7.71 -5.90 5.35
CA PRO A 10 -8.25 -6.72 6.44
C PRO A 10 -7.40 -6.69 7.73
N GLY A 11 -7.05 -5.49 8.22
CA GLY A 11 -6.18 -5.29 9.39
C GLY A 11 -6.54 -6.13 10.64
N PRO A 12 -7.83 -6.20 11.05
CA PRO A 12 -8.23 -6.99 12.22
C PRO A 12 -7.91 -8.49 12.12
N ILE A 13 -8.00 -9.07 10.91
CA ILE A 13 -7.69 -10.49 10.68
C ILE A 13 -6.18 -10.71 10.78
N ILE A 14 -5.37 -9.81 10.20
CA ILE A 14 -3.91 -9.87 10.32
C ILE A 14 -3.48 -9.78 11.78
N GLU A 15 -4.10 -8.89 12.56
CA GLU A 15 -3.80 -8.77 13.99
C GLU A 15 -4.15 -10.04 14.77
N ALA A 16 -5.31 -10.64 14.48
CA ALA A 16 -5.70 -11.92 15.08
C ALA A 16 -4.70 -13.04 14.72
N MET A 17 -4.27 -13.13 13.46
CA MET A 17 -3.26 -14.09 13.02
C MET A 17 -1.91 -13.87 13.72
N SER A 18 -1.47 -12.62 13.87
CA SER A 18 -0.24 -12.27 14.59
C SER A 18 -0.28 -12.73 16.06
N ARG A 19 -1.44 -12.64 16.72
CA ARG A 19 -1.64 -13.15 18.10
C ARG A 19 -1.66 -14.68 18.17
N GLN A 20 -2.25 -15.36 17.18
CA GLN A 20 -2.30 -16.82 17.13
C GLN A 20 -0.94 -17.45 16.85
N HIS A 21 -0.04 -16.72 16.18
CA HIS A 21 1.31 -17.15 15.85
C HIS A 21 2.36 -16.16 16.39
N PRO A 22 2.51 -16.04 17.73
CA PRO A 22 3.30 -14.98 18.36
C PRO A 22 4.81 -15.04 18.06
N GLN A 23 5.30 -16.17 17.57
CA GLN A 23 6.68 -16.36 17.13
C GLN A 23 6.96 -15.75 15.75
N LEU A 24 5.93 -15.54 14.93
CA LEU A 24 6.07 -15.00 13.58
C LEU A 24 6.08 -13.47 13.60
N ILE A 25 6.80 -12.91 12.65
CA ILE A 25 6.74 -11.49 12.30
C ILE A 25 6.01 -11.43 10.96
N LEU A 26 4.93 -10.64 10.90
CA LEU A 26 4.21 -10.39 9.66
C LEU A 26 4.62 -9.02 9.15
N GLU A 27 5.20 -9.00 7.95
CA GLU A 27 5.44 -7.79 7.17
C GLU A 27 4.34 -7.70 6.11
N VAL A 28 3.57 -6.62 6.14
CA VAL A 28 2.39 -6.46 5.30
C VAL A 28 2.52 -5.19 4.48
N ASN A 29 2.27 -5.33 3.18
CA ASN A 29 2.01 -4.22 2.27
C ASN A 29 0.57 -4.38 1.77
N TYR A 30 -0.15 -3.27 1.65
CA TYR A 30 -1.47 -3.23 1.03
C TYR A 30 -1.66 -1.94 0.25
N ALA A 31 -2.50 -1.99 -0.77
CA ALA A 31 -2.98 -0.83 -1.51
C ALA A 31 -4.28 -1.20 -2.22
N ASP A 32 -5.17 -0.23 -2.38
CA ASP A 32 -6.32 -0.36 -3.28
C ASP A 32 -5.86 -0.30 -4.74
N GLU A 33 -6.74 -0.72 -5.67
CA GLU A 33 -6.51 -0.64 -7.11
C GLU A 33 -6.48 0.80 -7.64
N ASP A 34 -7.06 1.75 -6.89
CA ASP A 34 -6.96 3.18 -7.16
C ASP A 34 -5.58 3.69 -6.70
N LEU A 35 -4.60 3.60 -7.60
CA LEU A 35 -3.18 3.81 -7.32
C LEU A 35 -2.92 5.12 -6.56
N GLY A 36 -2.23 4.98 -5.43
CA GLY A 36 -1.90 6.09 -4.53
C GLY A 36 -2.91 6.33 -3.40
N ASN A 37 -3.98 5.54 -3.31
CA ASN A 37 -4.98 5.66 -2.25
C ASN A 37 -5.08 4.40 -1.40
N ASN A 38 -5.44 4.57 -0.12
CA ASN A 38 -5.64 3.49 0.86
C ASN A 38 -4.52 2.46 0.83
N ALA A 39 -3.29 2.97 0.87
CA ALA A 39 -2.07 2.17 0.86
C ALA A 39 -1.39 2.21 2.22
N GLY A 40 -0.58 1.18 2.50
CA GLY A 40 0.16 1.10 3.73
C GLY A 40 1.14 -0.04 3.79
N ARG A 41 2.09 0.11 4.70
CA ARG A 41 3.06 -0.91 5.07
C ARG A 41 3.23 -0.95 6.57
N TYR A 42 3.32 -2.14 7.14
CA TYR A 42 3.64 -2.30 8.55
C TYR A 42 4.29 -3.63 8.86
N THR A 43 4.93 -3.64 10.03
CA THR A 43 5.31 -4.85 10.73
C THR A 43 4.41 -5.07 11.93
N ILE A 44 4.00 -6.32 12.17
CA ILE A 44 3.28 -6.72 13.38
C ILE A 44 3.82 -8.03 13.96
N LYS A 45 3.99 -8.08 15.28
CA LYS A 45 4.40 -9.28 16.03
C LYS A 45 3.59 -9.44 17.30
N ASN A 46 3.01 -10.62 17.52
CA ASN A 46 2.20 -10.92 18.70
C ASN A 46 1.10 -9.86 18.93
N GLY A 47 0.46 -9.40 17.86
CA GLY A 47 -0.57 -8.35 17.90
C GLY A 47 -0.07 -6.93 18.21
N LYS A 48 1.25 -6.71 18.30
CA LYS A 48 1.84 -5.38 18.49
C LYS A 48 2.35 -4.83 17.17
N TRP A 49 1.82 -3.67 16.79
CA TRP A 49 2.23 -2.87 15.64
C TRP A 49 3.54 -2.15 15.93
N PHE A 50 4.43 -2.09 14.95
CA PHE A 50 5.68 -1.32 15.03
C PHE A 50 5.59 0.05 14.32
N ASP A 51 4.61 0.20 13.43
CA ASP A 51 4.40 1.36 12.57
C ASP A 51 2.91 1.75 12.55
N ALA A 52 2.59 2.94 12.03
CA ALA A 52 1.19 3.41 11.91
C ALA A 52 0.34 2.54 10.99
N GLY A 53 0.97 1.90 10.01
CA GLY A 53 0.35 0.95 9.08
C GLY A 53 -0.36 1.53 7.88
N TRP A 54 -0.45 2.85 7.78
CA TRP A 54 -0.96 3.54 6.59
C TRP A 54 0.02 4.62 6.16
N VAL A 55 -0.03 4.98 4.89
CA VAL A 55 0.68 6.13 4.33
C VAL A 55 -0.31 7.17 3.83
N LEU A 56 0.13 8.41 3.68
CA LEU A 56 -0.76 9.49 3.24
C LEU A 56 -1.22 9.26 1.79
N ASP A 57 -2.52 9.36 1.54
CA ASP A 57 -3.08 9.28 0.19
C ASP A 57 -2.45 10.33 -0.74
N GLY A 58 -2.17 9.92 -1.97
CA GLY A 58 -1.51 10.72 -2.99
C GLY A 58 -0.01 10.96 -2.73
N SER A 59 0.54 10.48 -1.61
CA SER A 59 1.98 10.56 -1.36
C SER A 59 2.76 9.67 -2.32
N ARG A 60 4.04 10.01 -2.51
CA ARG A 60 4.97 9.18 -3.31
C ARG A 60 4.97 7.72 -2.85
N GLU A 61 5.03 7.50 -1.54
CA GLU A 61 5.07 6.16 -0.95
C GLU A 61 3.78 5.38 -1.21
N ALA A 62 2.61 6.03 -1.17
CA ALA A 62 1.34 5.38 -1.48
C ALA A 62 1.31 4.83 -2.91
N TYR A 63 1.80 5.61 -3.88
CA TYR A 63 1.94 5.17 -5.27
C TYR A 63 2.97 4.06 -5.43
N GLU A 64 4.16 4.19 -4.83
CA GLU A 64 5.22 3.18 -4.94
C GLU A 64 4.79 1.83 -4.35
N ILE A 65 4.05 1.83 -3.23
CA ILE A 65 3.44 0.62 -2.68
C ILE A 65 2.42 0.05 -3.67
N ALA A 66 1.51 0.87 -4.19
CA ALA A 66 0.49 0.43 -5.13
C ALA A 66 1.10 -0.16 -6.43
N PHE A 67 2.12 0.50 -7.01
CA PHE A 67 2.85 0.00 -8.18
C PHE A 67 3.50 -1.36 -7.91
N SER A 68 4.04 -1.58 -6.72
CA SER A 68 4.65 -2.87 -6.36
C SER A 68 3.65 -4.02 -6.28
N LEU A 69 2.37 -3.72 -6.03
CA LEU A 69 1.29 -4.70 -5.88
C LEU A 69 0.49 -4.89 -7.17
N TRP A 70 0.24 -3.80 -7.90
CA TRP A 70 -0.66 -3.76 -9.06
C TRP A 70 0.03 -3.46 -10.40
N GLY A 71 1.26 -2.92 -10.40
CA GLY A 71 1.91 -2.36 -11.59
C GLY A 71 1.41 -0.97 -11.94
N GLY A 72 1.60 -0.54 -13.19
CA GLY A 72 1.09 0.72 -13.72
C GLY A 72 2.00 1.95 -13.52
N GLU A 73 3.21 1.78 -12.96
CA GLU A 73 4.17 2.88 -12.80
C GLU A 73 4.48 3.58 -14.13
N GLU A 74 4.50 2.83 -15.23
CA GLU A 74 4.76 3.32 -16.59
C GLU A 74 3.72 4.32 -17.10
N GLU A 75 2.52 4.33 -16.52
CA GLU A 75 1.45 5.27 -16.86
C GLU A 75 1.55 6.59 -16.07
N TYR A 76 2.53 6.71 -15.17
CA TYR A 76 2.69 7.88 -14.31
C TYR A 76 4.09 8.49 -14.44
N ARG A 77 4.16 9.80 -14.18
CA ARG A 77 5.43 10.51 -14.00
C ARG A 77 5.44 11.24 -12.67
N TRP A 78 6.60 11.30 -12.05
CA TRP A 78 6.80 12.11 -10.84
C TRP A 78 6.80 13.60 -11.20
N ASP A 79 5.86 14.37 -10.64
CA ASP A 79 5.89 15.83 -10.66
C ASP A 79 6.56 16.32 -9.37
N GLY A 80 7.84 16.71 -9.48
CA GLY A 80 8.62 17.21 -8.36
C GLY A 80 8.17 18.58 -7.84
N ALA A 81 7.43 19.38 -8.63
CA ALA A 81 6.88 20.64 -8.15
C ALA A 81 5.63 20.38 -7.29
N GLN A 82 4.76 19.47 -7.73
CA GLN A 82 3.53 19.11 -7.03
C GLN A 82 3.74 18.06 -5.93
N HIS A 83 4.92 17.44 -5.87
CA HIS A 83 5.26 16.35 -4.95
C HIS A 83 4.28 15.16 -5.03
N ARG A 84 3.87 14.80 -6.25
CA ARG A 84 2.96 13.66 -6.50
C ARG A 84 3.27 12.99 -7.83
N TYR A 85 2.82 11.75 -7.98
CA TYR A 85 2.67 11.13 -9.29
C TYR A 85 1.47 11.75 -10.02
N VAL A 86 1.64 11.97 -11.32
CA VAL A 86 0.59 12.42 -12.24
C VAL A 86 0.52 11.46 -13.42
N TYR A 87 -0.70 11.18 -13.88
CA TYR A 87 -0.93 10.34 -15.06
C TYR A 87 -0.26 10.94 -16.30
N ILE A 88 0.35 10.10 -17.12
CA ILE A 88 0.88 10.47 -18.42
C ILE A 88 -0.29 10.41 -19.39
N ASP A 89 -0.83 11.58 -19.72
CA ASP A 89 -1.84 11.69 -20.76
C ASP A 89 -1.21 11.33 -22.12
N HIS A 90 -1.73 10.28 -22.74
CA HIS A 90 -1.31 9.83 -24.07
C HIS A 90 -2.17 10.46 -25.19
N ASP A 91 -3.24 11.18 -24.86
CA ASP A 91 -4.19 11.75 -25.82
C ASP A 91 -3.79 13.15 -26.31
N GLY A 92 -2.51 13.32 -26.67
CA GLY A 92 -1.94 14.56 -27.19
C GLY A 92 -1.35 14.43 -28.60
N ASP A 93 -2.22 14.32 -29.62
CA ASP A 93 -1.94 14.73 -31.01
C ASP A 93 -2.48 16.15 -31.26
#